data_AF-A0A9W4U2Q7-F1
#
_entry.id   AF-A0A9W4U2Q7-F1
#
_cell.length_a   1.000
_cell.length_b   1.000
_cell.length_c   1.000
_cell.angle_alpha   90.00
_cell.angle_beta   90.00
_cell.angle_gamma   90.00
#
_symmetry.space_group_name_H-M   'P 1'
#
loop_
_entity.id
_entity.type
_entity.pdbx_description
1 polymer ?
#
loop_
_entity_poly.entity_id
_entity_poly.type
_entity_poly.pdbx_seq_one_letter_code
_entity_poly.pdbx_strand_id
1 'polypeptide(L)'
;MKMLYRCDSDPNAPNDKHFTPLMVASKYGRTDLVRTLFQDARVDLSAKDIRGLTAVELAKDDEVRNRIDDLVLLSNEPSPDGRMTTVVRSFFVEDGSIRLVVKSGAPNGNSTVTVTTCRRSLQDFENLAKWLAQEHPASWLPVISNLASPFLIPSRPSRSILRDIQLRLDAFLKILLKHPTFSTHEMVWEFFLVPDIDPSMLAERSARKSELRAERVREEYAPIYDVREVEIFVQHARESVRSLHHASKSVLRRANRLRSANSDLIDAARLSSTALQSLNFLPGTHLQAVERYTKTLTQSEANPLAGFYYSIHAISSTTTAILTALNRPSTLITSMATTQKSIDRHHLSIRRSDRWPLGLLDDARSRMQRDAQDKMERATDELSGFGKELRYTQQVVASELASWQGNRIDMGRKTLKEFARRMVISERARLESMKRAVRELGLSGQRLSNDGDDGDVMSPDVTFSEELVRRGSIEDVTDEADGALVVEHNGDSNTHDDSETTNGYNEEDQSSSPLHLDQEDEEERVTMPEALSQRADEAQPILASNDHD
;
A
#
# COMPACT_ATOMS: atom_id res chain seq x y z
N MET A 1 -34.33 2.29 20.74
CA MET A 1 -33.07 1.52 20.64
C MET A 1 -33.22 0.00 20.69
N LYS A 2 -34.10 -0.61 21.52
CA LYS A 2 -34.45 -2.05 21.39
C LYS A 2 -34.93 -2.47 19.99
N MET A 3 -35.37 -1.50 19.20
CA MET A 3 -35.85 -1.67 17.82
C MET A 3 -34.73 -2.10 16.85
N LEU A 4 -33.48 -1.62 16.96
CA LEU A 4 -32.39 -2.09 16.07
C LEU A 4 -32.02 -3.57 16.30
N TYR A 5 -32.17 -4.05 17.53
CA TYR A 5 -31.89 -5.44 17.92
C TYR A 5 -33.09 -6.39 17.77
N ARG A 6 -34.31 -5.86 17.62
CA ARG A 6 -35.56 -6.64 17.54
C ARG A 6 -36.31 -6.48 16.22
N CYS A 7 -36.05 -5.41 15.48
CA CYS A 7 -36.68 -5.15 14.19
C CYS A 7 -35.68 -5.43 13.07
N ASP A 8 -36.22 -6.07 12.04
CA ASP A 8 -35.59 -6.40 10.78
C ASP A 8 -35.37 -5.13 9.94
N SER A 9 -34.53 -4.21 10.44
CA SER A 9 -34.26 -2.89 9.86
C SER A 9 -32.85 -2.84 9.26
N ASP A 10 -32.71 -2.23 8.08
CA ASP A 10 -31.40 -1.92 7.51
C ASP A 10 -30.81 -0.67 8.20
N PRO A 11 -29.71 -0.80 8.96
CA PRO A 11 -29.12 0.32 9.68
C PRO A 11 -28.40 1.32 8.76
N ASN A 12 -28.24 1.00 7.47
CA ASN A 12 -27.63 1.88 6.47
C ASN A 12 -28.66 2.50 5.52
N ALA A 13 -29.96 2.26 5.72
CA ALA A 13 -31.00 2.77 4.85
C ALA A 13 -30.97 4.32 4.80
N PRO A 14 -30.71 4.93 3.62
CA PRO A 14 -30.71 6.37 3.49
C PRO A 14 -32.14 6.94 3.53
N ASN A 15 -32.30 8.17 4.04
CA ASN A 15 -33.51 8.95 3.85
C ASN A 15 -33.54 9.63 2.46
N ASP A 16 -34.59 10.42 2.17
CA ASP A 16 -34.74 11.13 0.87
C ASP A 16 -33.56 12.07 0.54
N LYS A 17 -32.85 12.55 1.56
CA LYS A 17 -31.64 13.38 1.43
C LYS A 17 -30.35 12.55 1.37
N HIS A 18 -30.47 11.24 1.23
CA HIS A 18 -29.39 10.26 1.26
C HIS A 18 -28.59 10.21 2.58
N PHE A 19 -29.18 10.65 3.69
CA PHE A 19 -28.54 10.50 5.00
C PHE A 19 -28.84 9.14 5.60
N THR A 20 -27.78 8.41 5.95
CA THR A 20 -27.89 7.21 6.78
C THR A 20 -28.23 7.58 8.23
N PRO A 21 -28.75 6.65 9.04
CA PRO A 21 -29.00 6.88 10.46
C PRO A 21 -27.78 7.43 11.21
N LEU A 22 -26.57 6.98 10.84
CA LEU A 22 -25.32 7.46 11.41
C LEU A 22 -25.05 8.93 11.04
N MET A 23 -25.25 9.32 9.78
CA MET A 23 -25.10 10.72 9.35
C MET A 23 -26.07 11.64 10.07
N VAL A 24 -27.33 11.22 10.24
CA VAL A 24 -28.34 11.98 11.00
C VAL A 24 -27.90 12.15 12.45
N ALA A 25 -27.44 11.07 13.09
CA ALA A 25 -26.93 11.11 14.46
C ALA A 25 -25.75 12.10 14.61
N SER A 26 -24.78 12.05 13.69
CA SER A 26 -23.62 12.94 13.70
C SER A 26 -23.99 14.40 13.45
N LYS A 27 -24.85 14.67 12.46
CA LYS A 27 -25.29 16.03 12.09
C LYS A 27 -26.01 16.75 13.22
N TYR A 28 -26.81 16.03 14.00
CA TYR A 28 -27.55 16.60 15.14
C TYR A 28 -26.83 16.43 16.48
N GLY A 29 -25.58 15.94 16.48
CA GLY A 29 -24.77 15.76 17.68
C GLY A 29 -25.33 14.77 18.70
N ARG A 30 -26.02 13.73 18.23
CA ARG A 30 -26.60 12.67 19.08
C ARG A 30 -25.55 11.62 19.41
N THR A 31 -24.59 11.95 20.27
CA THR A 31 -23.44 11.11 20.63
C THR A 31 -23.81 9.72 21.14
N ASP A 32 -24.88 9.58 21.94
CA ASP A 32 -25.38 8.28 22.39
C ASP A 32 -25.88 7.38 21.24
N LEU A 33 -26.52 8.00 20.23
CA LEU A 33 -26.99 7.30 19.04
C LEU A 33 -25.81 6.89 18.15
N VAL A 34 -24.81 7.77 18.01
CA VAL A 34 -23.54 7.45 17.35
C VAL A 34 -22.88 6.23 18.01
N ARG A 35 -22.69 6.24 19.33
CA ARG A 35 -22.10 5.10 20.07
C ARG A 35 -22.86 3.80 19.83
N THR A 36 -24.18 3.84 19.84
CA THR A 36 -25.02 2.65 19.65
C THR A 36 -24.93 2.11 18.24
N LEU A 37 -24.94 2.98 17.22
CA LEU A 37 -24.79 2.57 15.83
C LEU A 37 -23.39 1.98 15.57
N PHE A 38 -22.35 2.53 16.19
CA PHE A 38 -20.98 2.00 16.11
C PHE A 38 -20.83 0.58 16.69
N GLN A 39 -21.72 0.14 17.58
CA GLN A 39 -21.71 -1.22 18.13
C GLN A 39 -22.33 -2.26 17.19
N ASP A 40 -23.10 -1.85 16.19
CA ASP A 40 -23.68 -2.75 15.20
C ASP A 40 -22.68 -2.98 14.05
N ALA A 41 -22.20 -4.22 13.90
CA ALA A 41 -21.23 -4.59 12.88
C ALA A 41 -21.75 -4.45 11.44
N ARG A 42 -23.06 -4.25 11.25
CA ARG A 42 -23.67 -4.00 9.94
C ARG A 42 -23.58 -2.54 9.51
N VAL A 43 -23.30 -1.61 10.43
CA VAL A 43 -23.26 -0.17 10.13
C VAL A 43 -22.03 0.16 9.30
N ASP A 44 -22.27 0.82 8.18
CA ASP A 44 -21.23 1.32 7.30
C ASP A 44 -20.78 2.73 7.70
N LEU A 45 -19.55 2.81 8.19
CA LEU A 45 -18.91 4.07 8.59
C LEU A 45 -18.42 4.91 7.40
N SER A 46 -18.28 4.28 6.23
CA SER A 46 -17.77 4.89 5.00
C SER A 46 -18.85 5.40 4.05
N ALA A 47 -20.13 5.24 4.43
CA ALA A 47 -21.26 5.74 3.64
C ALA A 47 -21.15 7.26 3.42
N LYS A 48 -21.58 7.72 2.24
CA LYS A 48 -21.50 9.12 1.80
C LYS A 48 -22.88 9.66 1.39
N ASP A 49 -23.12 10.93 1.67
CA ASP A 49 -24.31 11.65 1.19
C ASP A 49 -24.18 12.00 -0.31
N ILE A 50 -25.22 12.64 -0.88
CA ILE A 50 -25.21 13.11 -2.28
C ILE A 50 -24.07 14.07 -2.63
N ARG A 51 -23.47 14.74 -1.63
CA ARG A 51 -22.33 15.64 -1.80
C ARG A 51 -20.99 14.91 -1.63
N GLY A 52 -21.01 13.62 -1.32
CA GLY A 52 -19.84 12.81 -1.05
C GLY A 52 -19.30 12.93 0.37
N LEU A 53 -20.09 13.46 1.32
CA LEU A 53 -19.68 13.67 2.71
C LEU A 53 -20.05 12.47 3.59
N THR A 54 -19.10 12.06 4.43
CA THR A 54 -19.24 11.02 5.44
C THR A 54 -19.92 11.53 6.71
N ALA A 55 -20.31 10.61 7.60
CA ALA A 55 -20.90 10.98 8.89
C ALA A 55 -19.99 11.86 9.76
N VAL A 56 -18.66 11.74 9.62
CA VAL A 56 -17.68 12.58 10.34
C VAL A 56 -17.63 14.00 9.76
N GLU A 57 -17.62 14.13 8.44
CA GLU A 57 -17.63 15.45 7.78
C GLU A 57 -18.94 16.21 8.06
N LEU A 58 -20.05 15.49 8.21
CA LEU A 58 -21.36 16.06 8.57
C LEU A 58 -21.54 16.36 10.06
N ALA A 59 -20.58 16.00 10.91
CA ALA A 59 -20.70 16.17 12.35
C ALA A 59 -20.97 17.63 12.75
N LYS A 60 -21.84 17.81 13.75
CA LYS A 60 -22.28 19.11 14.26
C LYS A 60 -21.10 20.01 14.69
N ASP A 61 -20.14 19.44 15.39
CA ASP A 61 -19.01 20.13 16.01
C ASP A 61 -17.79 19.20 16.12
N ASP A 62 -16.66 19.74 16.58
CA ASP A 62 -15.41 18.98 16.75
C ASP A 62 -15.50 17.91 17.85
N GLU A 63 -16.39 18.07 18.83
CA GLU A 63 -16.59 17.08 19.89
C GLU A 63 -17.15 15.78 19.31
N VAL A 64 -18.18 15.87 18.46
CA VAL A 64 -18.76 14.72 17.77
C VAL A 64 -17.75 14.07 16.82
N ARG A 65 -16.95 14.85 16.10
CA ARG A 65 -15.87 14.32 15.24
C ARG A 65 -14.86 13.52 16.06
N ASN A 66 -14.35 14.12 17.12
CA ASN A 66 -13.37 13.48 18.00
C ASN A 66 -13.93 12.21 18.63
N ARG A 67 -15.20 12.21 19.05
CA ARG A 67 -15.87 11.02 19.57
C ARG A 67 -15.93 9.89 18.54
N ILE A 68 -16.28 10.21 17.29
CA ILE A 68 -16.30 9.20 16.22
C ILE A 68 -14.91 8.63 16.00
N ASP A 69 -13.90 9.49 15.92
CA ASP A 69 -12.52 9.05 15.75
C ASP A 69 -12.03 8.16 16.92
N ASP A 70 -12.44 8.48 18.15
CA ASP A 70 -12.12 7.67 19.33
C ASP A 70 -12.78 6.28 19.24
N LEU A 71 -14.02 6.22 18.75
CA LEU A 71 -14.70 4.95 18.50
C LEU A 71 -14.00 4.12 17.40
N VAL A 72 -13.52 4.78 16.33
CA VAL A 72 -12.72 4.12 15.29
C VAL A 72 -11.41 3.59 15.88
N LEU A 73 -10.72 4.38 16.70
CA LEU A 73 -9.51 3.97 17.40
C LEU A 73 -9.76 2.73 18.27
N LEU A 74 -10.78 2.78 19.15
CA LEU A 74 -11.15 1.72 20.08
C LEU A 74 -11.65 0.44 19.39
N SER A 75 -12.10 0.53 18.13
CA SER A 75 -12.48 -0.63 17.33
C SER A 75 -11.28 -1.43 16.80
N ASN A 76 -10.08 -0.84 16.82
CA ASN A 76 -8.86 -1.56 16.44
C ASN A 76 -8.41 -2.48 17.58
N GLU A 77 -7.78 -3.58 17.22
CA GLU A 77 -7.15 -4.46 18.21
C GLU A 77 -5.99 -3.76 18.91
N PRO A 78 -5.91 -3.84 20.24
CA PRO A 78 -4.78 -3.30 20.98
C PRO A 78 -3.50 -4.08 20.65
N SER A 79 -2.38 -3.36 20.65
CA SER A 79 -1.03 -3.92 20.65
C SER A 79 -0.81 -4.75 21.93
N PRO A 80 0.22 -5.62 22.01
CA PRO A 80 0.52 -6.36 23.24
C PRO A 80 0.64 -5.48 24.50
N ASP A 81 1.10 -4.24 24.34
CA ASP A 81 1.21 -3.25 25.41
C ASP A 81 -0.14 -2.59 25.79
N GLY A 82 -1.25 -3.06 25.23
CA GLY A 82 -2.59 -2.49 25.40
C GLY A 82 -2.84 -1.19 24.62
N ARG A 83 -1.80 -0.57 24.05
CA ARG A 83 -1.91 0.64 23.24
C ARG A 83 -2.58 0.37 21.90
N MET A 84 -3.35 1.33 21.42
CA MET A 84 -3.99 1.31 20.10
C MET A 84 -3.54 2.53 19.31
N THR A 85 -3.11 2.35 18.06
CA THR A 85 -2.70 3.48 17.21
C THR A 85 -3.24 3.26 15.80
N THR A 86 -3.87 4.29 15.24
CA THR A 86 -4.42 4.22 13.88
C THR A 86 -4.56 5.59 13.23
N VAL A 87 -4.59 5.62 11.90
CA VAL A 87 -5.00 6.79 11.13
C VAL A 87 -6.51 6.80 10.99
N VAL A 88 -7.17 7.60 11.83
CA VAL A 88 -8.63 7.63 11.97
C VAL A 88 -9.32 8.33 10.79
N ARG A 89 -8.76 9.44 10.32
CA ARG A 89 -9.33 10.23 9.21
C ARG A 89 -8.25 10.87 8.35
N SER A 90 -8.65 11.25 7.15
CA SER A 90 -7.89 12.07 6.21
C SER A 90 -8.81 13.12 5.62
N PHE A 91 -8.30 14.33 5.35
CA PHE A 91 -9.08 15.43 4.78
C PHE A 91 -8.19 16.37 3.95
N PHE A 92 -8.85 17.11 3.06
CA PHE A 92 -8.22 18.15 2.24
C PHE A 92 -8.12 19.46 3.03
N VAL A 93 -7.01 20.16 2.85
CA VAL A 93 -6.80 21.51 3.38
C VAL A 93 -6.95 22.52 2.23
N GLU A 94 -7.30 23.76 2.55
CA GLU A 94 -7.52 24.85 1.57
C GLU A 94 -6.28 25.14 0.71
N ASP A 95 -5.09 24.83 1.23
CA ASP A 95 -3.81 24.94 0.50
C ASP A 95 -3.60 23.86 -0.56
N GLY A 96 -4.58 22.99 -0.80
CA GLY A 96 -4.46 21.87 -1.74
C GLY A 96 -3.60 20.72 -1.21
N SER A 97 -3.34 20.67 0.10
CA SER A 97 -2.62 19.56 0.74
C SER A 97 -3.57 18.56 1.40
N ILE A 98 -3.01 17.42 1.81
CA ILE A 98 -3.70 16.37 2.56
C ILE A 98 -3.19 16.37 3.99
N ARG A 99 -4.11 16.32 4.95
CA ARG A 99 -3.79 16.05 6.35
C ARG A 99 -4.44 14.75 6.81
N LEU A 100 -3.66 13.97 7.54
CA LEU A 100 -4.08 12.74 8.18
C LEU A 100 -4.08 12.94 9.69
N VAL A 101 -5.05 12.33 10.36
CA VAL A 101 -5.18 12.39 11.81
C VAL A 101 -4.80 11.03 12.35
N VAL A 102 -3.72 11.02 13.12
CA VAL A 102 -3.18 9.84 13.78
C VAL A 102 -3.59 9.93 15.24
N LYS A 103 -4.28 8.91 15.74
CA LYS A 103 -4.60 8.82 17.17
C LYS A 103 -3.87 7.65 17.79
N SER A 104 -3.31 7.86 18.98
CA SER A 104 -2.72 6.82 19.82
C SER A 104 -3.41 6.83 21.19
N GLY A 105 -4.02 5.71 21.56
CA GLY A 105 -4.68 5.48 22.83
C GLY A 105 -3.83 4.61 23.74
N ALA A 106 -3.52 5.09 24.95
CA ALA A 106 -2.85 4.31 25.99
C ALA A 106 -3.82 3.98 27.14
N PRO A 107 -3.96 2.70 27.53
CA PRO A 107 -4.80 2.35 28.67
C PRO A 107 -4.13 2.79 29.97
N ASN A 108 -4.91 3.44 30.84
CA ASN A 108 -4.51 3.75 32.21
C ASN A 108 -5.03 2.67 33.17
N GLY A 109 -4.40 2.54 34.34
CA GLY A 109 -4.82 1.59 35.40
C GLY A 109 -6.27 1.77 35.87
N ASN A 110 -6.88 2.92 35.62
CA ASN A 110 -8.25 3.25 36.03
C ASN A 110 -9.30 2.93 34.96
N SER A 111 -9.02 2.01 34.01
CA SER A 111 -9.91 1.66 32.88
C SER A 111 -10.22 2.80 31.90
N THR A 112 -9.56 3.94 32.03
CA THR A 112 -9.63 5.06 31.07
C THR A 112 -8.54 4.94 30.02
N VAL A 113 -8.79 5.41 28.79
CA VAL A 113 -7.79 5.45 27.72
C VAL A 113 -7.41 6.90 27.48
N THR A 114 -6.13 7.23 27.62
CA THR A 114 -5.59 8.54 27.23
C THR A 114 -5.34 8.54 25.73
N VAL A 115 -5.98 9.46 25.01
CA VAL A 115 -5.89 9.55 23.55
C VAL A 115 -5.07 10.77 23.16
N THR A 116 -3.93 10.53 22.54
CA THR A 116 -3.13 11.56 21.88
C THR A 116 -3.54 11.65 20.42
N THR A 117 -3.72 12.88 19.92
CA THR A 117 -4.11 13.15 18.54
C THR A 117 -3.05 14.00 17.86
N CYS A 118 -2.49 13.51 16.76
CA CYS A 118 -1.50 14.19 15.96
C CYS A 118 -2.02 14.39 14.53
N ARG A 119 -1.66 15.51 13.92
CA ARG A 119 -1.96 15.80 12.51
C ARG A 119 -0.68 15.66 11.69
N ARG A 120 -0.73 14.91 10.60
CA ARG A 120 0.43 14.60 9.75
C ARG A 120 0.13 14.89 8.30
N SER A 121 1.09 15.49 7.60
CA SER A 121 1.09 15.60 6.14
C SER A 121 1.55 14.28 5.51
N LEU A 122 1.32 14.12 4.20
CA LEU A 122 1.93 13.01 3.45
C LEU A 122 3.47 13.05 3.51
N GLN A 123 4.06 14.25 3.41
CA GLN A 123 5.50 14.46 3.48
C GLN A 123 6.09 13.99 4.82
N ASP A 124 5.35 14.11 5.92
CA ASP A 124 5.80 13.66 7.24
C ASP A 124 6.00 12.14 7.25
N PHE A 125 5.15 11.37 6.57
CA PHE A 125 5.29 9.92 6.44
C PHE A 125 6.49 9.54 5.56
N GLU A 126 6.68 10.25 4.45
CA GLU A 126 7.83 10.03 3.56
C GLU A 126 9.15 10.34 4.28
N ASN A 127 9.19 11.43 5.03
CA ASN A 127 10.34 11.81 5.85
C ASN A 127 10.63 10.78 6.94
N LEU A 128 9.60 10.31 7.66
CA LEU A 128 9.74 9.23 8.63
C LEU A 128 10.36 7.98 7.98
N ALA A 129 9.83 7.54 6.84
CA ALA A 129 10.37 6.37 6.14
C ALA A 129 11.82 6.58 5.69
N LYS A 130 12.14 7.77 5.18
CA LYS A 130 13.50 8.15 4.75
C LYS A 130 14.49 8.10 5.92
N TRP A 131 14.15 8.69 7.05
CA TRP A 131 15.03 8.75 8.21
C TRP A 131 15.22 7.38 8.87
N LEU A 132 14.15 6.58 8.99
CA LEU A 132 14.27 5.20 9.48
C LEU A 132 15.18 4.35 8.58
N ALA A 133 15.06 4.49 7.26
CA ALA A 133 15.93 3.79 6.31
C ALA A 133 17.40 4.26 6.40
N GLN A 134 17.64 5.53 6.74
CA GLN A 134 18.97 6.09 6.95
C GLN A 134 19.61 5.61 8.27
N GLU A 135 18.85 5.54 9.36
CA GLU A 135 19.33 5.06 10.66
C GLU A 135 19.55 3.54 10.66
N HIS A 136 18.64 2.79 10.02
CA HIS A 136 18.64 1.32 10.01
C HIS A 136 18.67 0.75 8.59
N PRO A 137 19.80 0.87 7.87
CA PRO A 137 19.85 0.57 6.44
C PRO A 137 19.88 -0.94 6.12
N ALA A 138 20.09 -1.79 7.13
CA ALA A 138 20.01 -3.26 7.03
C ALA A 138 18.59 -3.80 7.29
N SER A 139 17.72 -2.99 7.90
CA SER A 139 16.37 -3.39 8.26
C SER A 139 15.42 -3.28 7.07
N TRP A 140 14.43 -4.18 6.98
CA TRP A 140 13.41 -4.06 5.93
C TRP A 140 12.41 -2.95 6.24
N LEU A 141 12.05 -2.18 5.23
CA LEU A 141 11.08 -1.09 5.37
C LEU A 141 10.14 -1.04 4.15
N PRO A 142 8.81 -1.05 4.34
CA PRO A 142 7.88 -0.86 3.24
C PRO A 142 8.05 0.51 2.60
N VAL A 143 8.06 0.55 1.27
CA VAL A 143 8.23 1.80 0.53
C VAL A 143 6.91 2.57 0.47
N ILE A 144 6.95 3.84 0.85
CA ILE A 144 5.87 4.82 0.65
C ILE A 144 6.20 5.62 -0.60
N SER A 145 5.93 5.08 -1.78
CA SER A 145 6.14 5.79 -3.05
C SER A 145 4.97 5.58 -4.02
N ASN A 146 4.88 6.46 -5.01
CA ASN A 146 3.90 6.40 -6.11
C ASN A 146 2.43 6.42 -5.64
N LEU A 147 2.14 7.12 -4.54
CA LEU A 147 0.77 7.38 -4.15
C LEU A 147 0.14 8.36 -5.15
N ALA A 148 -0.98 7.97 -5.76
CA ALA A 148 -1.68 8.84 -6.69
C ALA A 148 -2.13 10.11 -5.96
N SER A 149 -1.94 11.28 -6.58
CA SER A 149 -2.45 12.53 -6.02
C SER A 149 -3.98 12.53 -6.07
N PRO A 150 -4.69 12.87 -4.98
CA PRO A 150 -6.13 13.13 -5.06
C PRO A 150 -6.47 14.30 -5.98
N PHE A 151 -5.53 15.21 -6.23
CA PHE A 151 -5.72 16.45 -6.99
C PHE A 151 -5.42 16.28 -8.50
N LEU A 152 -5.53 15.06 -9.04
CA LEU A 152 -5.45 14.83 -10.49
C LEU A 152 -6.40 15.75 -11.28
N ILE A 153 -7.57 16.04 -10.69
CA ILE A 153 -8.47 17.09 -11.13
C ILE A 153 -8.54 18.11 -9.98
N PRO A 154 -7.84 19.25 -10.06
CA PRO A 154 -7.73 20.20 -8.94
C PRO A 154 -9.09 20.72 -8.44
N SER A 155 -10.04 20.93 -9.35
CA SER A 155 -11.40 21.40 -9.02
C SER A 155 -12.28 20.33 -8.34
N ARG A 156 -11.89 19.06 -8.42
CA ARG A 156 -12.65 17.94 -7.87
C ARG A 156 -11.71 16.86 -7.31
N PRO A 157 -11.10 17.11 -6.14
CA PRO A 157 -10.17 16.16 -5.54
C PRO A 157 -10.86 14.82 -5.23
N SER A 158 -10.18 13.73 -5.56
CA SER A 158 -10.72 12.37 -5.45
C SER A 158 -10.68 11.87 -4.01
N ARG A 159 -11.86 11.76 -3.39
CA ARG A 159 -12.03 11.17 -2.05
C ARG A 159 -11.66 9.68 -2.01
N SER A 160 -11.83 8.95 -3.11
CA SER A 160 -11.47 7.53 -3.18
C SER A 160 -9.95 7.34 -3.12
N ILE A 161 -9.19 8.22 -3.80
CA ILE A 161 -7.72 8.23 -3.71
C ILE A 161 -7.28 8.67 -2.31
N LEU A 162 -7.92 9.68 -1.72
CA LEU A 162 -7.63 10.10 -0.34
C LEU A 162 -7.83 8.95 0.66
N ARG A 163 -8.92 8.19 0.53
CA ARG A 163 -9.19 7.01 1.36
C ARG A 163 -8.16 5.90 1.14
N ASP A 164 -7.73 5.68 -0.09
CA ASP A 164 -6.68 4.72 -0.44
C ASP A 164 -5.35 5.10 0.25
N ILE A 165 -4.94 6.37 0.19
CA ILE A 165 -3.78 6.90 0.91
C ILE A 165 -3.91 6.65 2.41
N GLN A 166 -5.06 6.98 3.02
CA GLN A 166 -5.29 6.75 4.45
C GLN A 166 -5.08 5.28 4.84
N LEU A 167 -5.66 4.35 4.09
CA LEU A 167 -5.58 2.92 4.39
C LEU A 167 -4.15 2.36 4.22
N ARG A 168 -3.42 2.81 3.19
CA ARG A 168 -2.02 2.40 2.99
C ARG A 168 -1.10 2.96 4.06
N LEU A 169 -1.26 4.23 4.45
CA LEU A 169 -0.45 4.84 5.51
C LEU A 169 -0.78 4.28 6.89
N ASP A 170 -2.05 3.96 7.17
CA ASP A 170 -2.42 3.22 8.38
C ASP A 170 -1.77 1.83 8.43
N ALA A 171 -1.78 1.10 7.32
CA ALA A 171 -1.09 -0.18 7.22
C ALA A 171 0.42 -0.03 7.44
N PHE A 172 1.05 0.99 6.86
CA PHE A 172 2.47 1.31 7.08
C PHE A 172 2.79 1.49 8.57
N LEU A 173 2.03 2.31 9.30
CA LEU A 173 2.25 2.53 10.73
C LEU A 173 2.02 1.25 11.56
N LYS A 174 0.98 0.47 11.22
CA LYS A 174 0.71 -0.81 11.87
C LYS A 174 1.83 -1.83 11.62
N ILE A 175 2.49 -1.77 10.46
CA ILE A 175 3.67 -2.57 10.16
C ILE A 175 4.85 -2.13 11.05
N LEU A 176 5.12 -0.83 11.18
CA LEU A 176 6.19 -0.31 12.04
C LEU A 176 6.00 -0.73 13.50
N LEU A 177 4.78 -0.63 14.03
CA LEU A 177 4.44 -1.03 15.40
C LEU A 177 4.63 -2.52 15.69
N LYS A 178 4.68 -3.37 14.64
CA LYS A 178 4.96 -4.81 14.75
C LYS A 178 6.37 -5.19 14.31
N HIS A 179 7.14 -4.24 13.79
CA HIS A 179 8.47 -4.48 13.28
C HIS A 179 9.44 -4.72 14.44
N PRO A 180 10.32 -5.74 14.39
CA PRO A 180 11.26 -6.04 15.48
C PRO A 180 12.16 -4.84 15.82
N THR A 181 12.63 -4.11 14.80
CA THR A 181 13.52 -2.94 14.96
C THR A 181 12.78 -1.62 15.21
N PHE A 182 11.64 -1.37 14.56
CA PHE A 182 11.01 -0.05 14.56
C PHE A 182 9.90 0.12 15.61
N SER A 183 9.37 -0.97 16.16
CA SER A 183 8.28 -0.91 17.15
C SER A 183 8.65 -0.13 18.41
N THR A 184 9.93 -0.14 18.80
CA THR A 184 10.47 0.58 19.96
C THR A 184 11.24 1.85 19.58
N HIS A 185 11.25 2.22 18.29
CA HIS A 185 12.07 3.32 17.81
C HIS A 185 11.51 4.68 18.25
N GLU A 186 12.36 5.54 18.82
CA GLU A 186 11.93 6.82 19.40
C GLU A 186 11.17 7.70 18.40
N MET A 187 11.65 7.78 17.15
CA MET A 187 11.09 8.64 16.11
C MET A 187 9.69 8.18 15.70
N VAL A 188 9.43 6.88 15.73
CA VAL A 188 8.10 6.31 15.46
C VAL A 188 7.13 6.75 16.56
N TRP A 189 7.57 6.78 17.82
CA TRP A 189 6.75 7.24 18.94
C TRP A 189 6.62 8.77 19.01
N GLU A 190 7.66 9.53 18.68
CA GLU A 190 7.60 10.98 18.51
C GLU A 190 6.56 11.33 17.43
N PHE A 191 6.56 10.58 16.32
CA PHE A 191 5.55 10.69 15.26
C PHE A 191 4.11 10.45 15.76
N PHE A 192 3.89 9.59 16.75
CA PHE A 192 2.55 9.32 17.29
C PHE A 192 2.12 10.23 18.43
N LEU A 193 3.07 10.80 19.16
CA LEU A 193 2.79 11.42 20.46
C LEU A 193 3.06 12.92 20.50
N VAL A 194 3.92 13.44 19.62
CA VAL A 194 4.32 14.85 19.63
C VAL A 194 3.59 15.61 18.52
N PRO A 195 2.67 16.54 18.82
CA PRO A 195 1.87 17.22 17.79
C PRO A 195 2.71 17.95 16.74
N ASP A 196 3.73 18.69 17.18
CA ASP A 196 4.56 19.54 16.34
C ASP A 196 5.97 18.96 16.23
N ILE A 197 6.36 18.59 15.01
CA ILE A 197 7.64 17.94 14.72
C ILE A 197 8.43 18.87 13.80
N ASP A 198 9.68 19.16 14.17
CA ASP A 198 10.61 19.89 13.32
C ASP A 198 11.38 18.91 12.42
N PRO A 199 11.12 18.90 11.10
CA PRO A 199 11.78 17.96 10.19
C PRO A 199 13.27 18.22 10.05
N SER A 200 13.74 19.46 10.26
CA SER A 200 15.16 19.79 10.13
C SER A 200 15.97 19.19 11.27
N MET A 201 15.49 19.35 12.51
CA MET A 201 16.11 18.76 13.69
C MET A 201 16.06 17.23 13.66
N LEU A 202 14.96 16.63 13.20
CA LEU A 202 14.90 15.17 13.04
C LEU A 202 15.88 14.67 11.99
N ALA A 203 16.01 15.34 10.85
CA ALA A 203 16.97 14.97 9.82
C ALA A 203 18.41 15.02 10.35
N GLU A 204 18.78 16.06 11.08
CA GLU A 204 20.11 16.18 11.68
C GLU A 204 20.36 15.12 12.76
N ARG A 205 19.38 14.87 13.63
CA ARG A 205 19.45 13.80 14.65
C ARG A 205 19.65 12.44 13.99
N SER A 206 18.93 12.17 12.91
CA SER A 206 19.00 10.91 12.16
C SER A 206 20.37 10.73 11.49
N ALA A 207 20.93 11.80 10.92
CA ALA A 207 22.25 11.78 10.31
C ALA A 207 23.34 11.43 11.33
N ARG A 208 23.35 12.13 12.48
CA ARG A 208 24.31 11.84 13.57
C ARG A 208 24.18 10.42 14.10
N LYS A 209 22.96 9.90 14.25
CA LYS A 209 22.72 8.51 14.67
C LYS A 209 23.22 7.49 13.65
N SER A 210 23.05 7.76 12.36
CA SER A 210 23.55 6.88 11.29
C SER A 210 25.08 6.81 11.29
N GLU A 211 25.76 7.95 11.51
CA GLU A 211 27.22 8.04 11.66
C GLU A 211 27.72 7.27 12.89
N LEU A 212 27.13 7.52 14.06
CA LEU A 212 27.46 6.79 15.30
C LEU A 212 27.25 5.29 15.16
N ARG A 213 26.19 4.87 14.45
CA ARG A 213 25.96 3.46 14.15
C ARG A 213 27.05 2.90 13.23
N ALA A 214 27.51 3.66 12.23
CA ALA A 214 28.59 3.23 11.35
C ALA A 214 29.91 3.03 12.11
N GLU A 215 30.21 3.94 13.04
CA GLU A 215 31.37 3.84 13.94
C GLU A 215 31.25 2.62 14.85
N ARG A 216 30.10 2.44 15.51
CA ARG A 216 29.83 1.27 16.36
C ARG A 216 30.00 -0.04 15.60
N VAL A 217 29.47 -0.14 14.38
CA VAL A 217 29.66 -1.35 13.55
C VAL A 217 31.14 -1.57 13.23
N ARG A 218 31.90 -0.50 12.98
CA ARG A 218 33.34 -0.59 12.73
C ARG A 218 34.13 -1.04 13.97
N GLU A 219 33.68 -0.71 15.18
CA GLU A 219 34.37 -1.05 16.44
C GLU A 219 33.99 -2.43 16.97
N GLU A 220 32.70 -2.77 17.01
CA GLU A 220 32.19 -3.96 17.70
C GLU A 220 32.25 -5.24 16.86
N TYR A 221 32.24 -5.12 15.52
CA TYR A 221 32.14 -6.28 14.64
C TYR A 221 33.49 -6.72 14.10
N ALA A 222 33.69 -8.04 14.03
CA ALA A 222 34.82 -8.64 13.32
C ALA A 222 34.52 -8.73 11.81
N PRO A 223 35.51 -8.42 10.94
CA PRO A 223 35.32 -8.49 9.50
C PRO A 223 35.17 -9.95 9.04
N ILE A 224 34.22 -10.21 8.15
CA ILE A 224 34.12 -11.48 7.42
C ILE A 224 34.79 -11.30 6.06
N TYR A 225 35.67 -12.24 5.69
CA TYR A 225 36.26 -12.30 4.35
C TYR A 225 35.69 -13.47 3.53
N ASP A 226 35.29 -14.58 4.17
CA ASP A 226 34.61 -15.69 3.49
C ASP A 226 33.12 -15.41 3.37
N VAL A 227 32.68 -15.02 2.19
CA VAL A 227 31.30 -14.62 1.90
C VAL A 227 30.39 -15.79 1.50
N ARG A 228 30.95 -16.99 1.26
CA ARG A 228 30.21 -18.13 0.66
C ARG A 228 28.99 -18.53 1.47
N GLU A 229 29.13 -18.62 2.79
CA GLU A 229 28.00 -18.96 3.66
C GLU A 229 26.89 -17.91 3.61
N VAL A 230 27.27 -16.63 3.56
CA VAL A 230 26.35 -15.50 3.47
C VAL A 230 25.60 -15.54 2.14
N GLU A 231 26.29 -15.80 1.03
CA GLU A 231 25.68 -15.94 -0.29
C GLU A 231 24.67 -17.08 -0.35
N ILE A 232 25.04 -18.27 0.14
CA ILE A 232 24.15 -19.44 0.17
C ILE A 232 22.90 -19.14 1.00
N PHE A 233 23.07 -18.55 2.17
CA PHE A 233 21.96 -18.16 3.04
C PHE A 233 21.02 -17.15 2.35
N VAL A 234 21.57 -16.05 1.82
CA VAL A 234 20.78 -14.98 1.18
C VAL A 234 20.07 -15.50 -0.06
N GLN A 235 20.74 -16.34 -0.87
CA GLN A 235 20.13 -16.91 -2.06
C GLN A 235 18.95 -17.81 -1.71
N HIS A 236 19.09 -18.71 -0.72
CA HIS A 236 18.00 -19.56 -0.25
C HIS A 236 16.83 -18.75 0.33
N ALA A 237 17.13 -17.75 1.15
CA ALA A 237 16.13 -16.84 1.71
C ALA A 237 15.38 -16.08 0.61
N ARG A 238 16.10 -15.55 -0.38
CA ARG A 238 15.52 -14.80 -1.50
C ARG A 238 14.60 -15.65 -2.37
N GLU A 239 15.00 -16.89 -2.68
CA GLU A 239 14.17 -17.84 -3.43
C GLU A 239 12.86 -18.14 -2.69
N SER A 240 12.97 -18.41 -1.38
CA SER A 240 11.83 -18.68 -0.51
C SER A 240 10.86 -17.50 -0.47
N VAL A 241 11.35 -16.28 -0.28
CA VAL A 241 10.52 -15.07 -0.25
C VAL A 241 9.94 -14.74 -1.63
N ARG A 242 10.66 -15.01 -2.73
CA ARG A 242 10.19 -14.79 -4.10
C ARG A 242 8.97 -15.65 -4.42
N SER A 243 8.97 -16.93 -4.05
CA SER A 243 7.81 -17.81 -4.24
C SER A 243 6.55 -17.25 -3.56
N LEU A 244 6.69 -16.77 -2.31
CA LEU A 244 5.59 -16.15 -1.57
C LEU A 244 5.14 -14.83 -2.21
N HIS A 245 6.08 -14.05 -2.73
CA HIS A 245 5.76 -12.80 -3.43
C HIS A 245 4.84 -13.05 -4.62
N HIS A 246 5.16 -14.03 -5.47
CA HIS A 246 4.32 -14.42 -6.61
C HIS A 246 2.92 -14.85 -6.17
N ALA A 247 2.82 -15.70 -5.15
CA ALA A 247 1.53 -16.14 -4.62
C ALA A 247 0.71 -14.95 -4.07
N SER A 248 1.33 -14.06 -3.29
CA SER A 248 0.66 -12.88 -2.73
C SER A 248 0.16 -11.92 -3.81
N LYS A 249 0.94 -11.68 -4.86
CA LYS A 249 0.54 -10.86 -6.02
C LYS A 249 -0.59 -11.51 -6.81
N SER A 250 -0.56 -12.83 -6.98
CA SER A 250 -1.64 -13.57 -7.66
C SER A 250 -2.98 -13.40 -6.92
N VAL A 251 -2.98 -13.59 -5.60
CA VAL A 251 -4.17 -13.36 -4.75
C VAL A 251 -4.63 -11.90 -4.83
N LEU A 252 -3.70 -10.94 -4.76
CA LEU A 252 -4.02 -9.51 -4.86
C LEU A 252 -4.70 -9.16 -6.18
N ARG A 253 -4.19 -9.68 -7.31
CA ARG A 253 -4.77 -9.47 -8.65
C ARG A 253 -6.18 -10.06 -8.75
N ARG A 254 -6.37 -11.29 -8.26
CA ARG A 254 -7.69 -11.96 -8.27
C ARG A 254 -8.69 -11.23 -7.37
N ALA A 255 -8.27 -10.79 -6.18
CA ALA A 255 -9.10 -9.98 -5.30
C ALA A 255 -9.52 -8.65 -5.95
N ASN A 256 -8.60 -7.99 -6.66
CA ASN A 256 -8.92 -6.77 -7.40
C ASN A 256 -9.92 -7.04 -8.55
N ARG A 257 -9.72 -8.10 -9.33
CA ARG A 257 -10.65 -8.50 -10.40
C ARG A 257 -12.05 -8.78 -9.87
N LEU A 258 -12.15 -9.47 -8.73
CA LEU A 258 -13.44 -9.73 -8.08
C LEU A 258 -14.12 -8.44 -7.59
N ARG A 259 -13.35 -7.48 -7.08
CA ARG A 259 -13.87 -6.16 -6.71
C ARG A 259 -14.41 -5.40 -7.91
N SER A 260 -13.69 -5.38 -9.03
CA SER A 260 -14.15 -4.75 -10.27
C SER A 260 -15.42 -5.42 -10.80
N ALA A 261 -15.42 -6.74 -10.93
CA ALA A 261 -16.59 -7.50 -11.41
C ALA A 261 -17.84 -7.29 -10.53
N ASN A 262 -17.67 -7.15 -9.22
CA ASN A 262 -18.78 -6.82 -8.33
C ASN A 262 -19.32 -5.41 -8.55
N SER A 263 -18.46 -4.43 -8.86
CA SER A 263 -18.91 -3.08 -9.23
C SER A 263 -19.72 -3.14 -10.53
N ASP A 264 -19.19 -3.84 -11.54
CA ASP A 264 -19.85 -3.98 -12.84
C ASP A 264 -21.22 -4.67 -12.71
N LEU A 265 -21.34 -5.68 -11.85
CA LEU A 265 -22.60 -6.36 -11.55
C LEU A 265 -23.65 -5.40 -10.96
N ILE A 266 -23.23 -4.49 -10.08
CA ILE A 266 -24.14 -3.49 -9.47
C ILE A 266 -24.64 -2.53 -10.55
N ASP A 267 -23.75 -2.04 -11.41
CA ASP A 267 -24.11 -1.11 -12.47
C ASP A 267 -25.02 -1.77 -13.51
N ALA A 268 -24.73 -3.02 -13.90
CA ALA A 268 -25.59 -3.82 -14.77
C ALA A 268 -26.98 -4.07 -14.13
N ALA A 269 -27.04 -4.40 -12.83
CA ALA A 269 -28.30 -4.58 -12.13
C ALA A 269 -29.11 -3.27 -12.04
N ARG A 270 -28.46 -2.13 -11.83
CA ARG A 270 -29.12 -0.82 -11.84
C ARG A 270 -29.71 -0.49 -13.21
N LEU A 271 -28.94 -0.67 -14.28
CA LEU A 271 -29.42 -0.47 -15.65
C LEU A 271 -30.61 -1.39 -15.97
N SER A 272 -30.53 -2.66 -15.57
CA SER A 272 -31.62 -3.62 -15.71
C SER A 272 -32.87 -3.17 -14.94
N SER A 273 -32.71 -2.69 -13.71
CA SER A 273 -33.82 -2.15 -12.90
C SER A 273 -34.50 -0.96 -13.59
N THR A 274 -33.72 -0.02 -14.15
CA THR A 274 -34.26 1.13 -14.89
C THR A 274 -35.00 0.70 -16.15
N ALA A 275 -34.45 -0.27 -16.89
CA ALA A 275 -35.12 -0.83 -18.07
C ALA A 275 -36.44 -1.52 -17.69
N LEU A 276 -36.48 -2.27 -16.60
CA LEU A 276 -37.70 -2.92 -16.11
C LEU A 276 -38.77 -1.91 -15.68
N GLN A 277 -38.38 -0.76 -15.13
CA GLN A 277 -39.33 0.32 -14.79
C GLN A 277 -40.04 0.91 -16.02
N SER A 278 -39.50 0.75 -17.24
CA SER A 278 -40.17 1.18 -18.48
C SER A 278 -41.29 0.22 -18.94
N LEU A 279 -41.41 -0.96 -18.30
CA LEU A 279 -42.40 -1.96 -18.68
C LEU A 279 -43.76 -1.68 -18.02
N ASN A 280 -44.66 -1.04 -18.77
CA ASN A 280 -45.98 -0.62 -18.29
C ASN A 280 -46.92 -1.77 -17.91
N PHE A 281 -46.63 -3.01 -18.33
CA PHE A 281 -47.47 -4.18 -18.04
C PHE A 281 -47.16 -4.83 -16.68
N LEU A 282 -46.03 -4.49 -16.05
CA LEU A 282 -45.65 -5.08 -14.76
C LEU A 282 -46.36 -4.37 -13.60
N PRO A 283 -46.88 -5.11 -12.60
CA PRO A 283 -47.45 -4.47 -11.42
C PRO A 283 -46.41 -3.64 -10.67
N GLY A 284 -46.80 -2.47 -10.18
CA GLY A 284 -45.90 -1.56 -9.44
C GLY A 284 -45.23 -2.21 -8.23
N THR A 285 -45.89 -3.17 -7.58
CA THR A 285 -45.31 -3.94 -6.46
C THR A 285 -44.11 -4.80 -6.89
N HIS A 286 -44.15 -5.37 -8.10
CA HIS A 286 -43.05 -6.16 -8.65
C HIS A 286 -41.87 -5.27 -9.05
N LEU A 287 -42.17 -4.12 -9.67
CA LEU A 287 -41.16 -3.11 -10.00
C LEU A 287 -40.44 -2.60 -8.74
N GLN A 288 -41.18 -2.32 -7.67
CA GLN A 288 -40.61 -1.91 -6.38
C GLN A 288 -39.79 -3.04 -5.73
N ALA A 289 -40.23 -4.29 -5.80
CA ALA A 289 -39.47 -5.43 -5.28
C ALA A 289 -38.15 -5.63 -6.01
N VAL A 290 -38.13 -5.49 -7.34
CA VAL A 290 -36.89 -5.53 -8.14
C VAL A 290 -35.98 -4.36 -7.78
N GLU A 291 -36.50 -3.14 -7.66
CA GLU A 291 -35.71 -1.98 -7.25
C GLU A 291 -35.09 -2.17 -5.86
N ARG A 292 -35.83 -2.77 -4.92
CA ARG A 292 -35.29 -3.10 -3.60
C ARG A 292 -34.24 -4.19 -3.67
N TYR A 293 -34.45 -5.23 -4.47
CA TYR A 293 -33.46 -6.26 -4.73
C TYR A 293 -32.15 -5.66 -5.28
N THR A 294 -32.22 -4.77 -6.28
CA THR A 294 -31.02 -4.15 -6.86
C THR A 294 -30.29 -3.27 -5.84
N LYS A 295 -31.01 -2.58 -4.94
CA LYS A 295 -30.41 -1.87 -3.80
C LYS A 295 -29.63 -2.81 -2.87
N THR A 296 -30.06 -4.07 -2.67
CA THR A 296 -29.32 -5.05 -1.84
C THR A 296 -27.96 -5.46 -2.41
N LEU A 297 -27.78 -5.31 -3.72
CA LEU A 297 -26.50 -5.61 -4.39
C LEU A 297 -25.48 -4.50 -4.19
N THR A 298 -25.93 -3.27 -3.88
CA THR A 298 -25.03 -2.12 -3.71
C THR A 298 -24.04 -2.39 -2.58
N GLN A 299 -22.75 -2.24 -2.88
CA GLN A 299 -21.68 -2.45 -1.93
C GLN A 299 -21.18 -1.13 -1.36
N SER A 300 -20.91 -1.16 -0.06
CA SER A 300 -20.17 -0.13 0.65
C SER A 300 -18.72 -0.01 0.15
N GLU A 301 -18.13 1.19 0.26
CA GLU A 301 -16.68 1.37 0.07
C GLU A 301 -15.85 0.58 1.11
N ALA A 302 -16.42 0.27 2.27
CA ALA A 302 -15.85 -0.57 3.32
C ALA A 302 -16.27 -2.05 3.22
N ASN A 303 -16.62 -2.54 2.03
CA ASN A 303 -17.00 -3.95 1.85
C ASN A 303 -15.88 -4.92 2.34
N PRO A 304 -16.23 -6.17 2.70
CA PRO A 304 -15.25 -7.13 3.21
C PRO A 304 -14.11 -7.42 2.22
N LEU A 305 -14.40 -7.42 0.92
CA LEU A 305 -13.41 -7.62 -0.15
C LEU A 305 -12.37 -6.49 -0.20
N ALA A 306 -12.77 -5.26 0.12
CA ALA A 306 -11.88 -4.12 0.16
C ALA A 306 -10.92 -4.22 1.33
N GLY A 307 -11.44 -4.56 2.52
CA GLY A 307 -10.60 -4.86 3.69
C GLY A 307 -9.59 -5.97 3.38
N PHE A 308 -10.05 -7.07 2.78
CA PHE A 308 -9.19 -8.18 2.37
C PHE A 308 -8.11 -7.74 1.38
N TYR A 309 -8.46 -6.98 0.34
CA TYR A 309 -7.51 -6.44 -0.62
C TYR A 309 -6.40 -5.63 0.06
N TYR A 310 -6.75 -4.70 0.95
CA TYR A 310 -5.75 -3.87 1.64
C TYR A 310 -4.87 -4.67 2.60
N SER A 311 -5.42 -5.69 3.27
CA SER A 311 -4.61 -6.60 4.10
C SER A 311 -3.63 -7.42 3.27
N ILE A 312 -4.05 -7.97 2.11
CA ILE A 312 -3.15 -8.69 1.20
C ILE A 312 -2.12 -7.74 0.57
N HIS A 313 -2.51 -6.51 0.23
CA HIS A 313 -1.59 -5.48 -0.24
C HIS A 313 -0.52 -5.17 0.81
N ALA A 314 -0.89 -5.03 2.09
CA ALA A 314 0.06 -4.83 3.18
C ALA A 314 1.03 -6.02 3.30
N ILE A 315 0.55 -7.26 3.21
CA ILE A 315 1.41 -8.46 3.19
C ILE A 315 2.38 -8.41 2.01
N SER A 316 1.89 -8.15 0.78
CA SER A 316 2.72 -8.05 -0.41
C SER A 316 3.78 -6.93 -0.31
N SER A 317 3.42 -5.81 0.33
CA SER A 317 4.33 -4.70 0.61
C SER A 317 5.46 -5.12 1.56
N THR A 318 5.16 -5.84 2.66
CA THR A 318 6.22 -6.38 3.55
C THR A 318 7.10 -7.42 2.86
N THR A 319 6.52 -8.29 2.02
CA THR A 319 7.30 -9.28 1.25
C THR A 319 8.26 -8.58 0.29
N THR A 320 7.81 -7.50 -0.37
CA THR A 320 8.66 -6.69 -1.25
C THR A 320 9.78 -6.00 -0.47
N ALA A 321 9.48 -5.43 0.69
CA ALA A 321 10.46 -4.79 1.56
C ALA A 321 11.60 -5.75 1.98
N ILE A 322 11.25 -7.00 2.29
CA ILE A 322 12.23 -8.02 2.68
C ILE A 322 13.08 -8.46 1.49
N LEU A 323 12.50 -8.61 0.30
CA LEU A 323 13.29 -8.85 -0.91
C LEU A 323 14.31 -7.73 -1.15
N THR A 324 13.92 -6.47 -0.92
CA THR A 324 14.82 -5.33 -1.01
C THR A 324 15.95 -5.40 0.02
N ALA A 325 15.63 -5.71 1.28
CA ALA A 325 16.64 -5.86 2.34
C ALA A 325 17.61 -7.02 2.06
N LEU A 326 17.11 -8.15 1.52
CA LEU A 326 17.92 -9.31 1.13
C LEU A 326 18.88 -9.02 -0.03
N ASN A 327 18.67 -7.97 -0.83
CA ASN A 327 19.63 -7.58 -1.86
C ASN A 327 20.87 -6.89 -1.28
N ARG A 328 20.79 -6.29 -0.08
CA ARG A 328 21.90 -5.51 0.51
C ARG A 328 23.16 -6.35 0.77
N PRO A 329 23.10 -7.55 1.38
CA PRO A 329 24.27 -8.43 1.47
C PRO A 329 24.95 -8.67 0.11
N SER A 330 24.17 -8.95 -0.95
CA SER A 330 24.72 -9.16 -2.30
C SER A 330 25.44 -7.92 -2.84
N THR A 331 24.91 -6.72 -2.58
CA THR A 331 25.58 -5.47 -2.97
C THR A 331 26.90 -5.26 -2.22
N LEU A 332 26.92 -5.55 -0.91
CA LEU A 332 28.14 -5.48 -0.10
C LEU A 332 29.20 -6.48 -0.56
N ILE A 333 28.79 -7.72 -0.85
CA ILE A 333 29.71 -8.76 -1.35
C ILE A 333 30.30 -8.36 -2.70
N THR A 334 29.49 -7.76 -3.58
CA THR A 334 29.97 -7.22 -4.86
C THR A 334 30.99 -6.10 -4.62
N SER A 335 30.72 -5.17 -3.72
CA SER A 335 31.66 -4.11 -3.33
C SER A 335 32.95 -4.69 -2.75
N MET A 336 32.88 -5.67 -1.85
CA MET A 336 34.05 -6.37 -1.31
C MET A 336 34.90 -7.01 -2.42
N ALA A 337 34.27 -7.69 -3.38
CA ALA A 337 34.99 -8.29 -4.51
C ALA A 337 35.68 -7.23 -5.39
N THR A 338 35.07 -6.06 -5.59
CA THR A 338 35.70 -4.95 -6.31
C THR A 338 36.87 -4.35 -5.56
N THR A 339 36.76 -4.15 -4.24
CA THR A 339 37.84 -3.64 -3.39
C THR A 339 38.99 -4.64 -3.32
N GLN A 340 38.70 -5.95 -3.22
CA GLN A 340 39.71 -7.00 -3.25
C GLN A 340 40.54 -6.96 -4.54
N LYS A 341 39.88 -6.85 -5.71
CA LYS A 341 40.58 -6.67 -6.99
C LYS A 341 41.43 -5.40 -7.02
N SER A 342 41.01 -4.34 -6.33
CA SER A 342 41.81 -3.12 -6.22
C SER A 342 43.06 -3.33 -5.37
N ILE A 343 42.94 -4.03 -4.25
CA ILE A 343 44.08 -4.43 -3.40
C ILE A 343 45.08 -5.25 -4.21
N ASP A 344 44.61 -6.25 -4.96
CA ASP A 344 45.47 -7.10 -5.80
C ASP A 344 46.24 -6.29 -6.85
N ARG A 345 45.59 -5.28 -7.47
CA ARG A 345 46.22 -4.36 -8.43
C ARG A 345 47.30 -3.50 -7.77
N HIS A 346 47.02 -2.91 -6.61
CA HIS A 346 48.01 -2.11 -5.88
C HIS A 346 49.21 -2.97 -5.43
N HIS A 347 48.95 -4.18 -4.94
CA HIS A 347 49.99 -5.13 -4.57
C HIS A 347 50.85 -5.56 -5.78
N LEU A 348 50.25 -5.79 -6.95
CA LEU A 348 51.00 -6.02 -8.20
C LEU A 348 51.84 -4.82 -8.62
N SER A 349 51.35 -3.59 -8.43
CA SER A 349 52.10 -2.36 -8.73
C SER A 349 53.34 -2.23 -7.85
N ILE A 350 53.23 -2.56 -6.57
CA ILE A 350 54.36 -2.56 -5.62
C ILE A 350 55.44 -3.57 -6.06
N ARG A 351 55.03 -4.76 -6.52
CA ARG A 351 55.98 -5.78 -7.02
C ARG A 351 56.64 -5.43 -8.36
N ARG A 352 55.99 -4.64 -9.22
CA ARG A 352 56.53 -4.25 -10.53
C ARG A 352 57.60 -3.17 -10.44
N SER A 353 57.62 -2.35 -9.38
CA SER A 353 58.65 -1.34 -9.18
C SER A 353 60.05 -1.89 -8.87
N ASP A 354 60.19 -3.18 -8.55
CA ASP A 354 61.46 -3.84 -8.22
C ASP A 354 62.33 -4.21 -9.43
N ARG A 355 61.86 -4.00 -10.68
CA ARG A 355 62.52 -4.49 -11.90
C ARG A 355 63.28 -3.45 -12.73
N TRP A 356 63.49 -2.23 -12.22
CA TRP A 356 64.24 -1.20 -12.97
C TRP A 356 65.74 -1.32 -12.75
N PRO A 357 66.55 -1.62 -13.79
CA PRO A 357 68.00 -1.66 -13.65
C PRO A 357 68.54 -0.23 -13.71
N LEU A 358 69.41 0.12 -12.75
CA LEU A 358 70.17 1.38 -12.63
C LEU A 358 69.42 2.51 -11.91
N GLY A 359 69.90 2.89 -10.71
CA GLY A 359 69.33 3.84 -9.73
C GLY A 359 69.17 5.31 -10.17
N LEU A 360 68.86 5.59 -11.43
CA LEU A 360 68.26 6.85 -11.83
C LEU A 360 66.79 6.83 -11.37
N LEU A 361 66.36 7.83 -10.59
CA LEU A 361 64.98 8.05 -10.11
C LEU A 361 64.53 7.30 -8.82
N ASP A 362 65.46 6.91 -7.93
CA ASP A 362 65.12 6.27 -6.64
C ASP A 362 64.14 7.08 -5.77
N ASP A 363 64.24 8.42 -5.76
CA ASP A 363 63.32 9.29 -5.02
C ASP A 363 61.89 9.27 -5.59
N ALA A 364 61.73 9.20 -6.90
CA ALA A 364 60.41 9.09 -7.53
C ALA A 364 59.81 7.68 -7.33
N ARG A 365 60.67 6.64 -7.31
CA ARG A 365 60.27 5.25 -7.04
C ARG A 365 59.76 5.08 -5.61
N SER A 366 60.52 5.58 -4.63
CA SER A 366 60.12 5.47 -3.22
C SER A 366 58.81 6.21 -2.94
N ARG A 367 58.58 7.36 -3.59
CA ARG A 367 57.29 8.08 -3.56
C ARG A 367 56.17 7.26 -4.17
N MET A 368 56.34 6.72 -5.38
CA MET A 368 55.32 5.90 -6.05
C MET A 368 55.00 4.62 -5.27
N GLN A 369 56.00 3.99 -4.65
CA GLN A 369 55.82 2.81 -3.82
C GLN A 369 55.06 3.13 -2.53
N ARG A 370 55.41 4.24 -1.85
CA ARG A 370 54.67 4.73 -0.69
C ARG A 370 53.22 5.06 -1.07
N ASP A 371 53.01 5.77 -2.17
CA ASP A 371 51.67 6.10 -2.66
C ASP A 371 50.83 4.85 -2.99
N ALA A 372 51.45 3.83 -3.60
CA ALA A 372 50.77 2.56 -3.90
C ALA A 372 50.48 1.76 -2.62
N GLN A 373 51.37 1.83 -1.63
CA GLN A 373 51.21 1.18 -0.33
C GLN A 373 50.13 1.86 0.51
N ASP A 374 50.11 3.19 0.59
CA ASP A 374 49.07 3.96 1.26
C ASP A 374 47.68 3.70 0.64
N LYS A 375 47.61 3.59 -0.70
CA LYS A 375 46.37 3.22 -1.40
C LYS A 375 45.94 1.78 -1.11
N MET A 376 46.90 0.87 -1.02
CA MET A 376 46.62 -0.52 -0.65
C MET A 376 46.09 -0.62 0.79
N GLU A 377 46.71 0.10 1.74
CA GLU A 377 46.30 0.13 3.15
C GLU A 377 44.88 0.69 3.31
N ARG A 378 44.57 1.81 2.64
CA ARG A 378 43.21 2.35 2.61
C ARG A 378 42.20 1.36 2.02
N ALA A 379 42.54 0.71 0.92
CA ALA A 379 41.66 -0.30 0.31
C ALA A 379 41.47 -1.52 1.21
N THR A 380 42.49 -1.95 1.97
CA THR A 380 42.36 -3.03 2.96
C THR A 380 41.48 -2.63 4.14
N ASP A 381 41.56 -1.38 4.60
CA ASP A 381 40.70 -0.85 5.65
C ASP A 381 39.24 -0.74 5.19
N GLU A 382 39.02 -0.30 3.95
CA GLU A 382 37.68 -0.29 3.32
C GLU A 382 37.11 -1.71 3.20
N LEU A 383 37.91 -2.69 2.76
CA LEU A 383 37.48 -4.08 2.68
C LEU A 383 37.09 -4.63 4.06
N SER A 384 37.90 -4.35 5.09
CA SER A 384 37.59 -4.68 6.48
C SER A 384 36.29 -4.03 6.92
N GLY A 385 36.08 -2.76 6.59
CA GLY A 385 34.83 -2.03 6.85
C GLY A 385 33.61 -2.70 6.22
N PHE A 386 33.69 -3.08 4.94
CA PHE A 386 32.62 -3.81 4.27
C PHE A 386 32.37 -5.19 4.89
N GLY A 387 33.43 -5.91 5.29
CA GLY A 387 33.29 -7.21 5.96
C GLY A 387 32.58 -7.11 7.31
N LYS A 388 32.81 -6.03 8.07
CA LYS A 388 32.11 -5.75 9.33
C LYS A 388 30.64 -5.39 9.10
N GLU A 389 30.37 -4.51 8.14
CA GLU A 389 29.01 -4.12 7.74
C GLU A 389 28.23 -5.33 7.19
N LEU A 390 28.89 -6.24 6.45
CA LEU A 390 28.29 -7.48 5.97
C LEU A 390 27.88 -8.38 7.13
N ARG A 391 28.74 -8.56 8.15
CA ARG A 391 28.40 -9.35 9.34
C ARG A 391 27.22 -8.76 10.10
N TYR A 392 27.24 -7.45 10.31
CA TYR A 392 26.11 -6.74 10.92
C TYR A 392 24.82 -6.94 10.12
N THR A 393 24.87 -6.69 8.80
CA THR A 393 23.71 -6.81 7.91
C THR A 393 23.17 -8.24 7.90
N GLN A 394 24.03 -9.25 7.84
CA GLN A 394 23.63 -10.66 7.89
C GLN A 394 22.85 -10.99 9.16
N GLN A 395 23.36 -10.56 10.32
CA GLN A 395 22.69 -10.80 11.61
C GLN A 395 21.32 -10.13 11.69
N VAL A 396 21.24 -8.85 11.30
CA VAL A 396 19.98 -8.10 11.29
C VAL A 396 18.98 -8.76 10.35
N VAL A 397 19.34 -8.97 9.08
CA VAL A 397 18.45 -9.56 8.07
C VAL A 397 17.97 -10.96 8.47
N ALA A 398 18.85 -11.80 9.03
CA ALA A 398 18.46 -13.13 9.50
C ALA A 398 17.45 -13.05 10.67
N SER A 399 17.69 -12.17 11.65
CA SER A 399 16.78 -11.98 12.78
C SER A 399 15.41 -11.43 12.35
N GLU A 400 15.41 -10.47 11.43
CA GLU A 400 14.20 -9.84 10.94
C GLU A 400 13.38 -10.77 10.03
N LEU A 401 14.06 -11.58 9.21
CA LEU A 401 13.41 -12.60 8.38
C LEU A 401 12.68 -13.63 9.24
N ALA A 402 13.28 -14.07 10.35
CA ALA A 402 12.66 -14.99 11.29
C ALA A 402 11.41 -14.37 11.95
N SER A 403 11.52 -13.14 12.44
CA SER A 403 10.38 -12.40 13.03
C SER A 403 9.25 -12.19 12.02
N TRP A 404 9.58 -11.80 10.78
CA TRP A 404 8.60 -11.63 9.72
C TRP A 404 7.88 -12.95 9.36
N GLN A 405 8.60 -14.07 9.32
CA GLN A 405 8.02 -15.38 9.00
C GLN A 405 6.92 -15.77 10.00
N GLY A 406 7.11 -15.50 11.29
CA GLY A 406 6.07 -15.68 12.31
C GLY A 406 4.92 -14.72 12.11
N ASN A 407 5.22 -13.42 12.06
CA ASN A 407 4.23 -12.35 11.96
C ASN A 407 3.33 -12.47 10.71
N ARG A 408 3.88 -12.91 9.56
CA ARG A 408 3.10 -13.07 8.32
C ARG A 408 2.07 -14.19 8.41
N ILE A 409 2.36 -15.27 9.13
CA ILE A 409 1.44 -16.40 9.29
C ILE A 409 0.25 -15.94 10.13
N ASP A 410 0.52 -15.25 11.23
CA ASP A 410 -0.52 -14.71 12.10
C ASP A 410 -1.36 -13.66 11.38
N MET A 411 -0.72 -12.74 10.65
CA MET A 411 -1.40 -11.74 9.83
C MET A 411 -2.28 -12.39 8.76
N GLY A 412 -1.78 -13.42 8.07
CA GLY A 412 -2.52 -14.15 7.05
C GLY A 412 -3.75 -14.87 7.63
N ARG A 413 -3.57 -15.62 8.73
CA ARG A 413 -4.67 -16.30 9.43
C ARG A 413 -5.74 -15.32 9.90
N LYS A 414 -5.32 -14.21 10.51
CA LYS A 414 -6.22 -13.16 10.98
C LYS A 414 -7.00 -12.52 9.82
N THR A 415 -6.30 -12.20 8.72
CA THR A 415 -6.91 -11.62 7.51
C THR A 415 -8.01 -12.53 6.96
N LEU A 416 -7.75 -13.83 6.84
CA LEU A 416 -8.73 -14.81 6.36
C LEU A 416 -9.92 -14.95 7.30
N LYS A 417 -9.68 -15.03 8.62
CA LYS A 417 -10.75 -15.12 9.62
C LYS A 417 -11.64 -13.88 9.60
N GLU A 418 -11.05 -12.69 9.56
CA GLU A 418 -11.81 -11.45 9.54
C GLU A 418 -12.58 -11.27 8.23
N PHE A 419 -11.97 -11.65 7.10
CA PHE A 419 -12.67 -11.68 5.83
C PHE A 419 -13.89 -12.61 5.87
N ALA A 420 -13.74 -13.85 6.31
CA ALA A 420 -14.84 -14.81 6.42
C ALA A 420 -15.94 -14.29 7.37
N ARG A 421 -15.56 -13.77 8.54
CA ARG A 421 -16.51 -13.21 9.52
C ARG A 421 -17.31 -12.05 8.93
N ARG A 422 -16.65 -11.09 8.30
CA ARG A 422 -17.31 -9.94 7.67
C ARG A 422 -18.15 -10.33 6.47
N MET A 423 -17.71 -11.29 5.67
CA MET A 423 -18.51 -11.84 4.56
C MET A 423 -19.81 -12.45 5.08
N VAL A 424 -19.75 -13.28 6.13
CA VAL A 424 -20.96 -13.88 6.73
C VAL A 424 -21.94 -12.81 7.23
N ILE A 425 -21.44 -11.77 7.91
CA ILE A 425 -22.28 -10.65 8.37
C ILE A 425 -22.92 -9.92 7.19
N SER A 426 -22.12 -9.59 6.17
CA SER A 426 -22.57 -8.87 4.98
C SER A 426 -23.60 -9.68 4.17
N GLU A 427 -23.38 -10.97 3.96
CA GLU A 427 -24.30 -11.84 3.21
C GLU A 427 -25.59 -12.10 3.99
N ARG A 428 -25.53 -12.23 5.33
CA ARG A 428 -26.74 -12.32 6.16
C ARG A 428 -27.57 -11.04 6.08
N ALA A 429 -26.93 -9.88 6.17
CA ALA A 429 -27.61 -8.59 6.02
C ALA A 429 -28.23 -8.45 4.62
N ARG A 430 -27.51 -8.88 3.57
CA ARG A 430 -28.03 -8.91 2.20
C ARG A 430 -29.25 -9.83 2.08
N LEU A 431 -29.18 -11.04 2.64
CA LEU A 431 -30.29 -11.99 2.64
C LEU A 431 -31.53 -11.43 3.35
N GLU A 432 -31.36 -10.77 4.50
CA GLU A 432 -32.47 -10.09 5.19
C GLU A 432 -33.09 -9.02 4.29
N SER A 433 -32.28 -8.19 3.64
CA SER A 433 -32.77 -7.18 2.70
C SER A 433 -33.49 -7.79 1.48
N MET A 434 -33.00 -8.91 0.95
CA MET A 434 -33.69 -9.64 -0.13
C MET A 434 -35.03 -10.20 0.35
N LYS A 435 -35.09 -10.78 1.55
CA LYS A 435 -36.35 -11.24 2.17
C LYS A 435 -37.35 -10.10 2.34
N ARG A 436 -36.90 -8.89 2.69
CA ARG A 436 -37.76 -7.69 2.76
C ARG A 436 -38.30 -7.29 1.39
N ALA A 437 -37.49 -7.39 0.33
CA ALA A 437 -37.93 -7.12 -1.03
C ALA A 437 -39.04 -8.08 -1.50
N VAL A 438 -38.93 -9.37 -1.13
CA VAL A 438 -39.94 -10.38 -1.48
C VAL A 438 -41.19 -10.31 -0.61
N ARG A 439 -41.09 -9.83 0.64
CA ARG A 439 -42.21 -9.80 1.60
C ARG A 439 -43.41 -8.99 1.11
N GLU A 440 -43.16 -7.88 0.42
CA GLU A 440 -44.22 -7.01 -0.11
C GLU A 440 -44.97 -7.62 -1.29
N LEU A 441 -44.40 -8.65 -1.92
CA LEU A 441 -45.10 -9.40 -2.97
C LEU A 441 -46.10 -10.41 -2.39
N GLY A 442 -46.16 -10.59 -1.06
CA GLY A 442 -46.98 -11.61 -0.42
C GLY A 442 -46.50 -13.05 -0.66
N LEU A 443 -45.34 -13.21 -1.31
CA LEU A 443 -44.73 -14.50 -1.62
C LEU A 443 -44.04 -15.12 -0.40
N SER A 444 -43.70 -14.32 0.61
CA SER A 444 -43.11 -14.78 1.87
C SER A 444 -44.18 -15.38 2.79
N GLY A 445 -44.64 -16.59 2.49
CA GLY A 445 -45.69 -17.23 3.29
C GLY A 445 -46.53 -18.27 2.56
N GLN A 446 -46.41 -18.41 1.24
CA GLN A 446 -46.85 -19.62 0.55
C GLN A 446 -45.90 -20.76 0.95
N ARG A 447 -46.13 -21.35 2.13
CA ARG A 447 -46.17 -22.81 2.18
C ARG A 447 -47.04 -23.18 0.99
N LEU A 448 -46.49 -23.96 0.06
CA LEU A 448 -47.32 -24.77 -0.82
C LEU A 448 -48.37 -25.37 0.11
N SER A 449 -49.62 -24.91 -0.01
CA SER A 449 -50.75 -25.65 0.51
C SER A 449 -50.72 -26.96 -0.26
N ASN A 450 -49.93 -27.92 0.22
CA ASN A 450 -50.35 -29.30 0.12
C ASN A 450 -51.67 -29.31 0.86
N ASP A 451 -52.74 -29.23 0.06
CA ASP A 451 -54.00 -29.83 0.45
C ASP A 451 -53.66 -31.21 1.03
N GLY A 452 -54.01 -31.38 2.30
CA GLY A 452 -53.76 -32.61 3.00
C GLY A 452 -54.52 -33.75 2.32
N ASP A 453 -53.80 -34.81 2.00
CA ASP A 453 -54.14 -36.09 2.58
C ASP A 453 -52.87 -36.73 3.16
N ASP A 454 -52.97 -37.01 4.45
CA ASP A 454 -52.18 -37.82 5.37
C ASP A 454 -50.64 -38.01 5.25
N GLY A 455 -49.99 -37.74 6.39
CA GLY A 455 -49.03 -38.67 6.99
C GLY A 455 -47.56 -38.54 6.58
N ASP A 456 -46.80 -37.75 7.34
CA ASP A 456 -45.61 -38.17 8.11
C ASP A 456 -44.62 -36.99 8.28
N VAL A 457 -44.07 -36.87 9.48
CA VAL A 457 -43.26 -35.73 9.91
C VAL A 457 -41.81 -35.95 9.49
N MET A 458 -41.35 -35.22 8.46
CA MET A 458 -39.92 -34.96 8.23
C MET A 458 -39.72 -33.52 7.75
N SER A 459 -38.91 -32.77 8.52
CA SER A 459 -38.44 -31.42 8.20
C SER A 459 -37.69 -31.40 6.87
N PRO A 460 -37.92 -30.46 5.93
CA PRO A 460 -37.13 -30.40 4.72
C PRO A 460 -35.84 -29.61 5.03
N ASP A 461 -34.77 -30.35 5.25
CA ASP A 461 -33.43 -29.89 4.94
C ASP A 461 -33.41 -29.53 3.45
N VAL A 462 -32.97 -28.32 3.11
CA VAL A 462 -32.73 -27.95 1.72
C VAL A 462 -31.45 -28.66 1.29
N THR A 463 -31.57 -29.93 0.89
CA THR A 463 -30.49 -30.68 0.25
C THR A 463 -30.25 -30.07 -1.12
N PHE A 464 -29.20 -29.27 -1.23
CA PHE A 464 -28.58 -28.96 -2.52
C PHE A 464 -28.00 -30.26 -3.06
N SER A 465 -28.34 -30.64 -4.30
CA SER A 465 -27.70 -31.75 -4.99
C SER A 465 -26.18 -31.53 -4.99
N GLU A 466 -25.46 -32.46 -4.37
CA GLU A 466 -24.00 -32.40 -4.12
C GLU A 466 -23.14 -32.58 -5.39
N GLU A 467 -23.73 -32.42 -6.58
CA GLU A 467 -23.13 -32.87 -7.84
C GLU A 467 -22.61 -31.74 -8.74
N LEU A 468 -22.49 -30.50 -8.24
CA LEU A 468 -21.83 -29.42 -8.99
C LEU A 468 -20.85 -28.57 -8.17
N VAL A 469 -20.17 -29.17 -7.21
CA VAL A 469 -18.93 -28.61 -6.66
C VAL A 469 -17.76 -29.39 -7.24
N ARG A 470 -17.35 -29.06 -8.46
CA ARG A 470 -15.96 -29.32 -8.87
C ARG A 470 -15.09 -28.50 -7.92
N ARG A 471 -14.55 -29.17 -6.89
CA ARG A 471 -13.41 -28.64 -6.13
C ARG A 471 -12.30 -28.42 -7.15
N GLY A 472 -12.05 -27.18 -7.55
CA GLY A 472 -10.88 -26.87 -8.36
C GLY A 472 -9.65 -27.42 -7.64
N SER A 473 -8.92 -28.29 -8.33
CA SER A 473 -7.67 -28.82 -7.82
C SER A 473 -6.64 -27.69 -7.83
N ILE A 474 -5.67 -27.74 -6.91
CA ILE A 474 -4.55 -26.78 -6.89
C ILE A 474 -3.73 -26.84 -8.20
N GLU A 475 -3.83 -27.97 -8.91
CA GLU A 475 -3.18 -28.24 -10.19
C GLU A 475 -3.86 -27.49 -11.37
N ASP A 476 -5.15 -27.16 -11.28
CA ASP A 476 -5.85 -26.39 -12.34
C ASP A 476 -5.37 -24.93 -12.42
N VAL A 477 -4.61 -24.45 -11.43
CA VAL A 477 -4.14 -23.06 -11.32
C VAL A 477 -2.69 -22.91 -11.81
N THR A 478 -1.92 -23.98 -11.88
CA THR A 478 -0.53 -23.94 -12.37
C THR A 478 -0.45 -23.84 -13.88
N ASP A 479 -1.39 -24.47 -14.60
CA ASP A 479 -1.36 -24.52 -16.07
C ASP A 479 -1.71 -23.15 -16.71
N GLU A 480 -2.54 -22.32 -16.05
CA GLU A 480 -2.79 -20.94 -16.48
C GLU A 480 -1.61 -19.99 -16.23
N ALA A 481 -0.68 -20.35 -15.34
CA ALA A 481 0.51 -19.54 -15.07
C ALA A 481 1.61 -19.76 -16.11
N ASP A 482 1.74 -20.98 -16.64
CA ASP A 482 2.72 -21.32 -17.68
C ASP A 482 2.26 -20.86 -19.07
N GLY A 483 0.97 -20.84 -19.35
CA GLY A 483 0.41 -20.35 -20.63
C GLY A 483 0.59 -18.84 -20.87
N ALA A 484 0.87 -18.06 -19.82
CA ALA A 484 1.12 -16.61 -19.93
C ALA A 484 2.61 -16.27 -20.16
N LEU A 485 3.50 -17.27 -20.24
CA LEU A 485 4.94 -17.09 -20.45
C LEU A 485 5.41 -17.36 -21.88
N VAL A 486 4.52 -17.77 -22.80
CA VAL A 486 4.88 -17.94 -24.21
C VAL A 486 4.53 -16.68 -24.98
N VAL A 487 5.56 -15.87 -25.24
CA VAL A 487 5.53 -14.72 -26.15
C VAL A 487 5.15 -15.19 -27.56
N GLU A 488 4.13 -14.55 -28.14
CA GLU A 488 3.75 -14.70 -29.55
C GLU A 488 4.96 -14.39 -30.46
N HIS A 489 5.47 -15.43 -31.13
CA HIS A 489 6.25 -15.27 -32.35
C HIS A 489 5.29 -15.50 -33.51
N ASN A 490 4.82 -14.40 -34.10
CA ASN A 490 4.07 -14.43 -35.35
C ASN A 490 4.96 -15.02 -36.45
N GLY A 491 4.63 -16.24 -36.87
CA GLY A 491 5.14 -16.87 -38.08
C GLY A 491 3.97 -17.48 -38.82
N ASP A 492 3.40 -16.72 -39.76
CA ASP A 492 2.48 -17.24 -40.77
C ASP A 492 3.25 -18.22 -41.66
N SER A 493 2.89 -19.50 -41.57
CA SER A 493 3.23 -20.51 -42.55
C SER A 493 2.19 -20.50 -43.66
N ASN A 494 2.59 -20.19 -44.89
CA ASN A 494 1.88 -20.70 -46.06
C ASN A 494 2.87 -21.26 -47.07
N THR A 495 2.53 -22.46 -47.52
CA THR A 495 3.29 -23.43 -48.31
C THR A 495 3.15 -23.17 -49.81
N HIS A 496 4.21 -23.32 -50.60
CA HIS A 496 4.37 -24.32 -51.68
C HIS A 496 5.54 -24.04 -52.65
N ASP A 497 6.09 -25.17 -53.11
CA ASP A 497 6.77 -25.48 -54.37
C ASP A 497 8.15 -24.93 -54.75
N ASP A 498 9.07 -25.91 -54.77
CA ASP A 498 9.89 -26.37 -55.89
C ASP A 498 11.07 -25.55 -56.44
N SER A 499 12.17 -26.29 -56.49
CA SER A 499 13.15 -26.43 -57.56
C SER A 499 14.55 -25.85 -57.32
N GLU A 500 15.50 -26.76 -57.56
CA GLU A 500 16.94 -26.64 -57.63
C GLU A 500 17.39 -25.50 -58.55
N THR A 501 18.50 -24.82 -58.24
CA THR A 501 19.73 -24.83 -59.05
C THR A 501 20.80 -23.86 -58.54
N THR A 502 22.02 -24.20 -58.95
CA THR A 502 23.38 -23.76 -58.67
C THR A 502 23.79 -22.35 -59.14
N ASN A 503 24.99 -21.94 -58.67
CA ASN A 503 25.90 -20.85 -59.10
C ASN A 503 25.57 -19.46 -58.51
N GLY A 504 26.47 -18.71 -57.86
CA GLY A 504 27.93 -18.67 -57.90
C GLY A 504 28.39 -17.61 -58.90
N TYR A 505 28.60 -16.36 -58.46
CA TYR A 505 29.49 -15.37 -59.11
C TYR A 505 29.86 -14.23 -58.13
N ASN A 506 31.16 -13.90 -58.15
CA ASN A 506 31.83 -12.73 -57.58
C ASN A 506 31.50 -11.44 -58.36
N GLU A 507 31.69 -10.29 -57.71
CA GLU A 507 32.44 -9.07 -58.15
C GLU A 507 31.94 -7.88 -57.31
N GLU A 508 32.78 -7.35 -56.40
CA GLU A 508 33.76 -6.27 -56.59
C GLU A 508 33.17 -4.85 -56.49
N ASP A 509 33.59 -4.16 -55.42
CA ASP A 509 34.21 -2.83 -55.43
C ASP A 509 33.50 -1.65 -56.12
N GLN A 510 33.12 -0.63 -55.33
CA GLN A 510 33.87 0.64 -55.29
C GLN A 510 33.24 1.71 -54.38
N SER A 511 34.12 2.30 -53.59
CA SER A 511 34.04 3.56 -52.88
C SER A 511 33.75 4.76 -53.78
N SER A 512 32.95 5.74 -53.30
CA SER A 512 33.32 7.17 -53.29
C SER A 512 32.23 8.03 -52.62
N SER A 513 32.61 8.77 -51.58
CA SER A 513 31.98 10.03 -51.14
C SER A 513 32.74 11.20 -51.81
N PRO A 514 32.48 12.48 -51.50
CA PRO A 514 31.24 13.24 -51.23
C PRO A 514 31.15 14.47 -52.17
N LEU A 515 30.15 15.35 -52.05
CA LEU A 515 30.34 16.81 -52.17
C LEU A 515 29.10 17.62 -51.75
N HIS A 516 29.41 18.67 -50.98
CA HIS A 516 28.59 19.79 -50.50
C HIS A 516 28.15 20.76 -51.62
N LEU A 517 27.12 21.54 -51.34
CA LEU A 517 27.02 23.03 -51.38
C LEU A 517 25.57 23.39 -50.91
N ASP A 518 25.37 23.99 -49.73
CA ASP A 518 25.38 25.45 -49.42
C ASP A 518 24.18 26.19 -50.05
N GLN A 519 23.47 27.17 -49.47
CA GLN A 519 23.27 27.91 -48.20
C GLN A 519 21.89 28.64 -48.42
N GLU A 520 21.11 29.19 -47.47
CA GLU A 520 21.24 30.41 -46.64
C GLU A 520 19.88 30.52 -45.87
N ASP A 521 19.84 30.63 -44.53
CA ASP A 521 19.68 31.84 -43.67
C ASP A 521 18.19 32.12 -43.32
N GLU A 522 17.72 32.54 -42.14
CA GLU A 522 18.25 33.32 -41.00
C GLU A 522 17.61 32.91 -39.64
N GLU A 523 18.45 32.85 -38.59
CA GLU A 523 18.36 33.54 -37.26
C GLU A 523 16.98 33.97 -36.68
N GLU A 524 16.65 33.71 -35.40
CA GLU A 524 17.10 34.52 -34.25
C GLU A 524 17.02 33.77 -32.89
N ARG A 525 17.82 34.24 -31.93
CA ARG A 525 18.17 33.66 -30.63
C ARG A 525 17.57 34.45 -29.44
N VAL A 526 17.21 33.70 -28.37
CA VAL A 526 17.54 33.93 -26.93
C VAL A 526 16.83 35.13 -26.24
N THR A 527 16.21 35.04 -25.05
CA THR A 527 16.81 34.82 -23.72
C THR A 527 15.74 34.75 -22.60
N MET A 528 16.10 34.13 -21.46
CA MET A 528 15.41 34.06 -20.15
C MET A 528 15.17 35.43 -19.49
N PRO A 529 14.34 35.51 -18.41
CA PRO A 529 14.62 36.46 -17.34
C PRO A 529 14.55 35.89 -15.91
N GLU A 530 15.51 36.31 -15.09
CA GLU A 530 15.55 36.25 -13.62
C GLU A 530 15.29 37.66 -13.03
N ALA A 531 14.43 37.69 -12.01
CA ALA A 531 14.48 38.44 -10.74
C ALA A 531 14.66 39.99 -10.64
N LEU A 532 13.88 40.53 -9.68
CA LEU A 532 14.11 41.65 -8.74
C LEU A 532 13.53 43.07 -9.02
N SER A 533 12.54 43.39 -8.17
CA SER A 533 12.57 44.47 -7.15
C SER A 533 11.91 45.84 -7.43
N GLN A 534 11.35 46.35 -6.32
CA GLN A 534 11.06 47.74 -5.91
C GLN A 534 9.57 48.14 -5.93
N ARG A 535 8.89 48.30 -4.78
CA ARG A 535 8.92 49.35 -3.72
C ARG A 535 8.10 50.60 -4.07
N ALA A 536 7.20 50.98 -3.13
CA ALA A 536 6.62 52.31 -2.80
C ALA A 536 5.10 52.13 -2.55
N ASP A 537 4.61 52.15 -1.31
CA ASP A 537 4.40 53.29 -0.39
C ASP A 537 3.05 54.00 -0.58
N GLU A 538 2.40 54.23 0.58
CA GLU A 538 1.41 55.26 0.91
C GLU A 538 -0.04 55.18 0.35
N ALA A 539 -1.00 54.89 1.24
CA ALA A 539 -1.96 55.89 1.78
C ALA A 539 -3.19 55.21 2.46
N GLN A 540 -3.52 55.68 3.66
CA GLN A 540 -4.75 55.37 4.42
C GLN A 540 -5.98 56.18 3.88
N PRO A 541 -7.09 56.34 4.64
CA PRO A 541 -8.28 55.47 4.69
C PRO A 541 -9.57 56.23 4.30
N ILE A 542 -10.67 55.55 3.91
CA ILE A 542 -11.99 56.21 3.84
C ILE A 542 -13.10 55.31 4.43
N LEU A 543 -13.82 55.92 5.38
CA LEU A 543 -15.06 55.52 6.04
C LEU A 543 -16.27 55.53 5.08
N ALA A 544 -17.22 54.60 5.29
CA ALA A 544 -18.69 54.80 5.25
C ALA A 544 -19.35 53.40 5.36
N SER A 545 -20.06 53.03 6.44
CA SER A 545 -21.44 53.42 6.81
C SER A 545 -22.50 53.14 5.73
N ASN A 546 -23.33 52.11 5.96
CA ASN A 546 -24.79 52.02 5.82
C ASN A 546 -25.17 50.53 5.78
N ASP A 547 -25.88 49.98 6.77
CA ASP A 547 -27.33 50.09 6.99
C ASP A 547 -28.16 49.83 5.72
N HIS A 548 -28.71 48.62 5.57
CA HIS A 548 -30.17 48.36 5.66
C HIS A 548 -30.53 46.89 5.36
N ASP A 549 -31.45 46.41 6.19
CA ASP A 549 -32.46 45.33 6.07
C ASP A 549 -32.06 43.86 5.93
#